data_AF-A0A1W4XGK8-F1
#
_entry.id   AF-A0A1W4XGK8-F1
#
_cell.length_a   1.000
_cell.length_b   1.000
_cell.length_c   1.000
_cell.angle_alpha   90.00
_cell.angle_beta   90.00
_cell.angle_gamma   90.00
#
_symmetry.space_group_name_H-M   'P 1'
#
loop_
_entity.id
_entity.type
_entity.pdbx_description
1 polymer ?
#
loop_
_entity_poly.entity_id
_entity_poly.type
_entity_poly.pdbx_seq_one_letter_code
_entity_poly.pdbx_strand_id
1 'polypeptide(L)'
;NDFYAISLIIFSISQTSSCPIEKGVIYTKWGTVSPGIIIAGVAAALETSNLPFQQIMSTMQIHQNKTESEIDYSSTVLSRNISNIWTSTVAGDLGEVVILQAVNPPIIGTPGTWNNTMLPRIFYLDDINYDFTRSELLGGIDGLILASKVASWTSILSRTRLSQILDMYYSPRGVSYNVSYKACKRRGLAKEQFDDSNFLKGQVSAIAKLLQEIGLSNQLLFENTIDNFTSVVVDTFLNNYEKAFEGYDKCDTERQLWSSLDVITIFDETWSEYELLKIIGLLVQELDVSYYGTHLGVIYGQSGTWMANVSESVLELFSQLNNFALTRSSSLSLHRSFESVVEYFQNRNYSDCNNNTGRKPRGFVIVVFAKSSLLTDEDLRWSQLSLNTIKASHPEVKLVYVTSDHNSASFETLANSYSGDIVLKTTVNDIESVVTEVSKKLANVPGHIIDIYCSKWHIAMEDYITPYKNTVYEISHEFIKRANFFVKFKGHNYGDFTVCAQDSNNGDKTCKRVVDNNVVNFTANDYCHSYNCNVQFSISEIQTRVKCTELDCRYPDQIRINIFTYWTSSSGSLTGSVTPFYCISFLLAAKCFFYC
;
A
#
# COMPACT_ATOMS: atom_id res chain seq x y z
N ASN A 1 33.78 -14.57 9.13
CA ASN A 1 32.32 -14.71 8.98
C ASN A 1 31.64 -13.35 8.76
N ASP A 2 32.32 -12.47 8.03
CA ASP A 2 31.99 -12.04 6.66
C ASP A 2 30.53 -11.59 6.43
N PHE A 3 30.23 -10.41 6.95
CA PHE A 3 29.24 -9.52 6.34
C PHE A 3 29.89 -8.87 5.11
N TYR A 4 29.46 -9.29 3.92
CA TYR A 4 29.79 -8.59 2.68
C TYR A 4 29.10 -7.23 2.65
N ALA A 5 29.91 -6.18 2.75
CA ALA A 5 29.55 -4.84 2.35
C ALA A 5 29.31 -4.84 0.82
N ILE A 6 28.05 -4.66 0.41
CA ILE A 6 27.73 -4.36 -0.99
C ILE A 6 27.96 -2.86 -1.17
N SER A 7 29.00 -2.56 -1.94
CA SER A 7 29.40 -1.23 -2.38
C SER A 7 28.26 -0.55 -3.14
N LEU A 8 27.68 0.49 -2.55
CA LEU A 8 26.86 1.47 -3.24
C LEU A 8 27.80 2.32 -4.10
N ILE A 9 27.69 2.19 -5.42
CA ILE A 9 28.32 3.11 -6.36
C ILE A 9 27.65 4.48 -6.18
N ILE A 10 28.37 5.35 -5.49
CA ILE A 10 28.08 6.77 -5.30
C ILE A 10 28.24 7.44 -6.67
N PHE A 11 27.15 7.95 -7.24
CA PHE A 11 27.27 9.03 -8.20
C PHE A 11 27.66 10.30 -7.45
N SER A 12 28.88 10.74 -7.71
CA SER A 12 29.51 11.96 -7.23
C SER A 12 28.83 13.19 -7.84
N ILE A 13 27.91 13.79 -7.07
CA ILE A 13 27.83 15.25 -6.95
C ILE A 13 28.30 15.53 -5.53
N SER A 14 29.58 15.90 -5.42
CA SER A 14 30.24 16.22 -4.16
C SER A 14 29.74 17.56 -3.61
N GLN A 15 28.60 17.51 -2.91
CA GLN A 15 28.39 18.29 -1.69
C GLN A 15 27.80 17.33 -0.67
N THR A 16 28.66 16.76 0.18
CA THR A 16 28.19 16.10 1.39
C THR A 16 27.45 17.15 2.20
N SER A 17 26.12 17.04 2.26
CA SER A 17 25.31 17.89 3.14
C SER A 17 25.85 17.79 4.57
N SER A 18 26.04 18.94 5.22
CA SER A 18 26.42 19.01 6.63
C SER A 18 25.26 18.68 7.57
N CYS A 19 24.04 18.53 7.04
CA CYS A 19 22.86 18.17 7.80
C CYS A 19 22.94 16.71 8.27
N PRO A 20 22.66 16.43 9.55
CA PRO A 20 22.52 15.06 10.05
C PRO A 20 21.45 14.28 9.28
N ILE A 21 21.63 12.96 9.19
CA ILE A 21 20.67 12.05 8.56
C ILE A 21 19.97 11.26 9.66
N GLU A 22 18.65 11.37 9.74
CA GLU A 22 17.83 10.56 10.63
C GLU A 22 17.44 9.25 9.90
N LYS A 23 17.66 8.12 10.57
CA LYS A 23 17.34 6.79 10.04
C LYS A 23 16.16 6.20 10.79
N GLY A 24 15.52 5.18 10.20
CA GLY A 24 14.38 4.52 10.84
C GLY A 24 13.09 5.33 10.81
N VAL A 25 13.03 6.38 10.00
CA VAL A 25 11.83 7.20 9.79
C VAL A 25 11.16 6.85 8.47
N ILE A 26 9.84 7.07 8.40
CA ILE A 26 9.06 6.83 7.19
C ILE A 26 8.31 8.09 6.78
N TYR A 27 8.19 8.29 5.47
CA TYR A 27 7.35 9.33 4.90
C TYR A 27 5.89 8.87 4.85
N THR A 28 4.98 9.68 5.39
CA THR A 28 3.54 9.48 5.24
C THR A 28 2.87 10.77 4.77
N LYS A 29 1.64 10.68 4.26
CA LYS A 29 0.82 11.86 3.92
C LYS A 29 0.51 12.76 5.11
N TRP A 30 0.66 12.23 6.34
CA TRP A 30 0.36 12.93 7.59
C TRP A 30 1.62 13.25 8.40
N GLY A 31 2.76 13.32 7.70
CA GLY A 31 4.07 13.70 8.26
C GLY A 31 5.08 12.57 8.25
N THR A 32 6.35 12.94 8.41
CA THR A 32 7.42 11.99 8.70
C THR A 32 7.26 11.47 10.12
N VAL A 33 7.27 10.15 10.32
CA VAL A 33 7.11 9.55 11.65
C VAL A 33 8.20 8.52 11.92
N SER A 34 8.54 8.36 13.20
CA SER A 34 9.36 7.26 13.71
C SER A 34 8.48 6.06 14.06
N PRO A 35 8.44 4.97 13.26
CA PRO A 35 7.62 3.80 13.52
C PRO A 35 8.05 3.04 14.77
N GLY A 36 9.33 3.12 15.15
CA GLY A 36 9.87 2.43 16.32
C GLY A 36 9.11 2.83 17.59
N ILE A 37 8.91 4.13 17.79
CA ILE A 37 8.20 4.68 18.95
C ILE A 37 6.71 4.31 18.92
N ILE A 38 6.10 4.30 17.75
CA ILE A 38 4.70 3.88 17.58
C ILE A 38 4.53 2.41 18.01
N ILE A 39 5.40 1.53 17.51
CA ILE A 39 5.39 0.10 17.82
C ILE A 39 5.67 -0.11 19.31
N ALA A 40 6.61 0.65 19.89
CA ALA A 40 6.92 0.58 21.32
C ALA A 40 5.71 0.97 22.18
N GLY A 41 5.00 2.05 21.84
CA GLY A 41 3.76 2.44 22.52
C GLY A 41 2.66 1.38 22.43
N VAL A 42 2.46 0.79 21.24
CA VAL A 42 1.51 -0.32 21.07
C VAL A 42 1.89 -1.54 21.90
N ALA A 43 3.17 -1.92 21.92
CA ALA A 43 3.66 -3.04 22.70
C ALA A 43 3.50 -2.78 24.22
N ALA A 44 3.85 -1.58 24.68
CA ALA A 44 3.69 -1.16 26.07
C ALA A 44 2.22 -1.21 26.53
N ALA A 45 1.28 -0.92 25.63
CA ALA A 45 -0.14 -0.99 25.93
C ALA A 45 -0.73 -2.41 25.94
N LEU A 46 -0.09 -3.36 25.26
CA LEU A 46 -0.49 -4.77 25.31
C LEU A 46 0.02 -5.46 26.60
N GLU A 47 1.15 -4.98 27.13
CA GLU A 47 1.73 -5.43 28.39
C GLU A 47 1.87 -4.23 29.35
N THR A 48 0.73 -3.67 29.76
CA THR A 48 0.70 -2.45 30.57
C THR A 48 1.40 -2.65 31.91
N SER A 49 2.35 -1.77 32.23
CA SER A 49 2.96 -1.72 33.56
C SER A 49 3.00 -0.30 34.09
N ASN A 50 2.71 -0.17 35.37
CA ASN A 50 2.71 1.09 36.10
C ASN A 50 3.34 0.83 37.47
N LEU A 51 4.64 1.06 37.58
CA LEU A 51 5.43 0.64 38.74
C LEU A 51 5.98 1.85 39.49
N PRO A 52 6.03 1.82 40.83
CA PRO A 52 6.71 2.86 41.60
C PRO A 52 8.18 3.00 41.19
N PHE A 53 8.69 4.23 41.14
CA PHE A 53 10.09 4.54 40.84
C PHE A 53 11.07 3.70 41.66
N GLN A 54 10.82 3.57 42.97
CA GLN A 54 11.67 2.78 43.87
C GLN A 54 11.79 1.31 43.45
N GLN A 55 10.70 0.70 42.96
CA GLN A 55 10.70 -0.69 42.53
C GLN A 55 11.53 -0.89 41.25
N ILE A 56 11.50 0.08 40.34
CA ILE A 56 12.30 0.05 39.12
C ILE A 56 13.79 0.15 39.48
N MET A 57 14.15 1.12 40.31
CA MET A 57 15.52 1.31 40.80
C MET A 57 16.09 0.07 41.50
N SER A 58 15.29 -0.57 42.37
CA SER A 58 15.73 -1.79 43.05
C SER A 58 15.93 -2.96 42.08
N THR A 59 15.11 -3.05 41.03
CA THR A 59 15.18 -4.14 40.04
C THR A 59 16.38 -3.97 39.11
N MET A 60 16.70 -2.74 38.72
CA MET A 60 17.84 -2.43 37.84
C MET A 60 19.20 -2.57 38.53
N GLN A 61 19.24 -2.90 39.84
CA GLN A 61 20.47 -3.04 40.62
C GLN A 61 21.36 -1.77 40.61
N ILE A 62 20.80 -0.60 40.26
CA ILE A 62 21.52 0.68 40.21
C ILE A 62 22.15 1.01 41.57
N HIS A 63 21.65 0.40 42.65
CA HIS A 63 22.13 0.57 44.02
C HIS A 63 22.97 -0.58 44.57
N GLN A 64 23.47 -1.53 43.76
CA GLN A 64 24.25 -2.66 44.30
C GLN A 64 25.53 -2.23 45.07
N ASN A 65 26.02 -1.00 44.87
CA ASN A 65 27.17 -0.44 45.59
C ASN A 65 26.88 0.90 46.31
N LYS A 66 25.64 1.40 46.32
CA LYS A 66 25.28 2.66 47.00
C LYS A 66 24.56 2.33 48.31
N THR A 67 24.97 2.96 49.40
CA THR A 67 24.28 2.83 50.71
C THR A 67 22.90 3.49 50.65
N GLU A 68 21.93 3.02 51.45
CA GLU A 68 20.56 3.60 51.54
C GLU A 68 20.55 5.12 51.81
N SER A 69 21.63 5.65 52.39
CA SER A 69 21.87 7.07 52.66
C SER A 69 22.33 7.91 51.44
N GLU A 70 22.58 7.29 50.28
CA GLU A 70 23.03 7.96 49.04
C GLU A 70 21.92 8.08 47.98
N ILE A 71 20.69 7.66 48.30
CA ILE A 71 19.51 7.87 47.45
C ILE A 71 18.93 9.24 47.79
N ASP A 72 19.44 10.28 47.13
CA ASP A 72 19.03 11.68 47.32
C ASP A 72 17.75 12.03 46.53
N TYR A 73 16.70 11.22 46.68
CA TYR A 73 15.40 11.50 46.08
C TYR A 73 14.31 11.60 47.15
N SER A 74 13.45 12.60 47.01
CA SER A 74 12.29 12.78 47.88
C SER A 74 11.36 11.55 47.93
N SER A 75 10.73 11.29 49.07
CA SER A 75 9.76 10.18 49.24
C SER A 75 8.57 10.27 48.25
N THR A 76 8.24 11.48 47.82
CA THR A 76 7.25 11.77 46.77
C THR A 76 7.67 11.27 45.39
N VAL A 77 8.97 11.27 45.07
CA VAL A 77 9.49 10.70 43.81
C VAL A 77 9.54 9.19 43.90
N LEU A 78 10.03 8.64 45.01
CA LEU A 78 10.15 7.20 45.21
C LEU A 78 8.81 6.46 45.08
N SER A 79 7.73 7.09 45.54
CA SER A 79 6.35 6.58 45.46
C SER A 79 5.63 6.88 44.15
N ARG A 80 6.25 7.66 43.24
CA ARG A 80 5.62 8.02 41.96
C ARG A 80 5.64 6.82 41.01
N ASN A 81 4.48 6.49 40.46
CA ASN A 81 4.39 5.43 39.47
C ASN A 81 4.82 5.93 38.09
N ILE A 82 5.64 5.13 37.41
CA ILE A 82 6.06 5.34 36.02
C ILE A 82 5.28 4.36 35.15
N SER A 83 4.62 4.91 34.13
CA SER A 83 3.89 4.13 33.14
C SER A 83 4.78 3.81 31.95
N ASN A 84 4.89 2.52 31.60
CA ASN A 84 5.67 2.11 30.43
C ASN A 84 5.16 2.70 29.11
N ILE A 85 3.85 2.94 28.97
CA ILE A 85 3.26 3.58 27.79
C ILE A 85 3.83 4.99 27.59
N TRP A 86 3.87 5.79 28.66
CA TRP A 86 4.37 7.16 28.61
C TRP A 86 5.89 7.18 28.40
N THR A 87 6.61 6.27 29.07
CA THR A 87 8.07 6.10 28.89
C THR A 87 8.44 5.69 27.47
N SER A 88 7.66 4.81 26.83
CA SER A 88 7.94 4.34 25.46
C SER A 88 7.46 5.30 24.36
N THR A 89 6.91 6.45 24.74
CA THR A 89 6.36 7.46 23.83
C THR A 89 6.84 8.85 24.26
N VAL A 90 5.96 9.85 24.30
CA VAL A 90 6.32 11.26 24.42
C VAL A 90 7.09 11.58 25.71
N ALA A 91 6.78 10.93 26.84
CA ALA A 91 7.43 11.29 28.11
C ALA A 91 8.88 10.76 28.21
N GLY A 92 9.22 9.69 27.48
CA GLY A 92 10.58 9.19 27.34
C GLY A 92 11.50 10.24 26.71
N ASP A 93 11.15 10.65 25.50
CA ASP A 93 11.93 11.61 24.72
C ASP A 93 11.99 12.99 25.42
N LEU A 94 10.90 13.45 26.03
CA LEU A 94 10.92 14.67 26.84
C LEU A 94 11.83 14.54 28.07
N GLY A 95 11.92 13.34 28.67
CA GLY A 95 12.86 13.05 29.74
C GLY A 95 14.31 13.16 29.28
N GLU A 96 14.62 12.67 28.08
CA GLU A 96 15.93 12.81 27.44
C GLU A 96 16.27 14.28 27.20
N VAL A 97 15.34 15.09 26.68
CA VAL A 97 15.51 16.54 26.50
C VAL A 97 15.88 17.22 27.81
N VAL A 98 15.24 16.85 28.93
CA VAL A 98 15.54 17.43 30.25
C VAL A 98 16.99 17.19 30.67
N ILE A 99 17.53 15.97 30.45
CA ILE A 99 18.85 15.58 30.96
C ILE A 99 20.01 15.77 29.97
N LEU A 100 19.74 15.72 28.66
CA LEU A 100 20.75 15.80 27.60
C LEU A 100 20.95 17.24 27.13
N GLN A 101 19.88 17.99 26.93
CA GLN A 101 19.99 19.39 26.49
C GLN A 101 20.27 20.31 27.67
N ALA A 102 19.49 20.21 28.76
CA ALA A 102 19.60 21.07 29.93
C ALA A 102 19.69 22.59 29.61
N VAL A 103 19.09 23.03 28.50
CA VAL A 103 19.07 24.43 28.03
C VAL A 103 17.70 25.07 28.15
N ASN A 104 17.67 26.41 28.23
CA ASN A 104 16.46 27.22 28.21
C ASN A 104 16.61 28.35 27.18
N PRO A 105 15.79 28.39 26.11
CA PRO A 105 14.66 27.50 25.82
C PRO A 105 15.10 26.12 25.28
N PRO A 106 14.38 25.03 25.63
CA PRO A 106 14.65 23.69 25.09
C PRO A 106 14.24 23.59 23.62
N ILE A 107 14.92 22.72 22.86
CA ILE A 107 14.62 22.46 21.44
C ILE A 107 13.84 21.17 21.35
N ILE A 108 12.58 21.27 20.92
CA ILE A 108 11.64 20.16 20.87
C ILE A 108 11.07 20.06 19.45
N GLY A 109 11.16 18.87 18.85
CA GLY A 109 10.59 18.61 17.54
C GLY A 109 11.41 19.20 16.40
N THR A 110 12.72 18.96 16.40
CA THR A 110 13.65 19.42 15.35
C THR A 110 13.14 18.98 13.97
N PRO A 111 12.87 19.93 13.05
CA PRO A 111 12.36 19.60 11.73
C PRO A 111 13.43 18.93 10.86
N GLY A 112 12.95 18.35 9.77
CA GLY A 112 13.80 17.83 8.72
C GLY A 112 13.05 17.77 7.40
N THR A 113 13.80 17.51 6.34
CA THR A 113 13.32 17.52 4.96
C THR A 113 13.80 16.27 4.23
N TRP A 114 12.90 15.67 3.46
CA TRP A 114 13.26 14.58 2.55
C TRP A 114 14.02 15.13 1.35
N ASN A 115 15.03 14.39 0.89
CA ASN A 115 15.74 14.68 -0.35
C ASN A 115 14.81 14.77 -1.57
N ASN A 116 13.65 14.10 -1.49
CA ASN A 116 12.61 14.08 -2.49
C ASN A 116 11.29 13.68 -1.84
N THR A 117 10.19 14.40 -2.09
CA THR A 117 8.88 14.08 -1.52
C THR A 117 8.10 13.02 -2.31
N MET A 118 8.47 12.79 -3.57
CA MET A 118 7.85 11.81 -4.47
C MET A 118 8.57 10.45 -4.42
N LEU A 119 9.89 10.48 -4.20
CA LEU A 119 10.73 9.29 -4.00
C LEU A 119 11.62 9.49 -2.76
N PRO A 120 11.03 9.53 -1.55
CA PRO A 120 11.77 9.75 -0.32
C PRO A 120 12.78 8.64 -0.09
N ARG A 121 14.07 9.00 -0.01
CA ARG A 121 15.18 8.06 0.21
C ARG A 121 16.00 8.41 1.44
N ILE A 122 16.23 9.70 1.68
CA ILE A 122 17.05 10.21 2.77
C ILE A 122 16.32 11.37 3.43
N PHE A 123 16.21 11.33 4.76
CA PHE A 123 15.66 12.41 5.56
C PHE A 123 16.80 13.16 6.26
N TYR A 124 16.92 14.44 5.97
CA TYR A 124 17.93 15.33 6.54
C TYR A 124 17.31 16.17 7.65
N LEU A 125 17.99 16.28 8.78
CA LEU A 125 17.61 17.18 9.86
C LEU A 125 18.10 18.60 9.58
N ASP A 126 17.30 19.59 9.96
CA ASP A 126 17.63 21.00 9.74
C ASP A 126 18.65 21.53 10.77
N ASP A 127 18.83 20.84 11.90
CA ASP A 127 19.69 21.23 13.03
C ASP A 127 20.49 20.01 13.56
N ILE A 128 21.58 20.29 14.29
CA ILE A 128 22.40 19.32 15.02
C ILE A 128 21.84 18.98 16.41
N ASN A 129 20.86 19.72 16.91
CA ASN A 129 20.17 19.41 18.16
C ASN A 129 19.04 18.40 17.87
N TYR A 130 19.31 17.11 18.05
CA TYR A 130 18.45 16.01 17.59
C TYR A 130 17.96 15.07 18.71
N ASP A 131 18.02 15.47 19.98
CA ASP A 131 17.57 14.62 21.11
C ASP A 131 16.07 14.35 21.09
N PHE A 132 15.28 15.19 20.41
CA PHE A 132 13.87 14.92 20.15
C PHE A 132 13.43 15.54 18.82
N THR A 133 13.39 14.72 17.77
CA THR A 133 13.07 15.17 16.41
C THR A 133 11.56 15.33 16.20
N ARG A 134 11.18 16.01 15.11
CA ARG A 134 9.76 16.09 14.73
C ARG A 134 9.18 14.73 14.36
N SER A 135 10.00 13.83 13.83
CA SER A 135 9.56 12.48 13.45
C SER A 135 9.20 11.65 14.68
N GLU A 136 9.99 11.80 15.74
CA GLU A 136 9.80 11.18 17.04
C GLU A 136 8.61 11.80 17.76
N LEU A 137 8.47 13.13 17.72
CA LEU A 137 7.31 13.82 18.30
C LEU A 137 5.99 13.35 17.67
N LEU A 138 5.93 13.25 16.33
CA LEU A 138 4.74 12.74 15.66
C LEU A 138 4.51 11.25 15.95
N GLY A 139 5.57 10.43 15.93
CA GLY A 139 5.51 9.00 16.22
C GLY A 139 5.12 8.70 17.67
N GLY A 140 5.63 9.45 18.63
CA GLY A 140 5.30 9.34 20.06
C GLY A 140 3.87 9.70 20.35
N ILE A 141 3.34 10.76 19.74
CA ILE A 141 1.93 11.14 19.86
C ILE A 141 1.03 10.07 19.23
N ASP A 142 1.37 9.58 18.04
CA ASP A 142 0.62 8.49 17.38
C ASP A 142 0.67 7.19 18.19
N GLY A 143 1.83 6.86 18.75
CA GLY A 143 2.04 5.72 19.65
C GLY A 143 1.17 5.81 20.90
N LEU A 144 1.10 6.98 21.53
CA LEU A 144 0.29 7.23 22.72
C LEU A 144 -1.22 7.15 22.40
N ILE A 145 -1.66 7.74 21.29
CA ILE A 145 -3.04 7.67 20.81
C ILE A 145 -3.46 6.20 20.59
N LEU A 146 -2.63 5.42 19.89
CA LEU A 146 -2.91 4.00 19.62
C LEU A 146 -2.87 3.16 20.91
N ALA A 147 -1.89 3.41 21.78
CA ALA A 147 -1.76 2.76 23.08
C ALA A 147 -3.03 2.89 23.92
N SER A 148 -3.69 4.04 23.88
CA SER A 148 -4.94 4.30 24.63
C SER A 148 -6.12 3.38 24.23
N LYS A 149 -6.07 2.75 23.05
CA LYS A 149 -7.18 1.93 22.51
C LYS A 149 -6.83 0.52 22.10
N VAL A 150 -5.57 0.19 21.85
CA VAL A 150 -5.20 -1.09 21.24
C VAL A 150 -5.69 -2.30 22.06
N ALA A 151 -5.61 -2.27 23.39
CA ALA A 151 -6.12 -3.32 24.26
C ALA A 151 -7.65 -3.52 24.11
N SER A 152 -8.40 -2.43 23.92
CA SER A 152 -9.86 -2.52 23.67
C SER A 152 -10.16 -3.12 22.31
N TRP A 153 -9.37 -2.80 21.27
CA TRP A 153 -9.56 -3.32 19.92
C TRP A 153 -9.19 -4.80 19.81
N THR A 154 -8.10 -5.23 20.45
CA THR A 154 -7.72 -6.65 20.49
C THR A 154 -8.70 -7.49 21.32
N SER A 155 -9.42 -6.88 22.27
CA SER A 155 -10.52 -7.57 22.98
C SER A 155 -11.73 -7.83 22.07
N ILE A 156 -11.98 -6.99 21.06
CA ILE A 156 -13.06 -7.18 20.07
C ILE A 156 -12.67 -8.31 19.10
N LEU A 157 -11.44 -8.27 18.58
CA LEU A 157 -10.91 -9.29 17.68
C LEU A 157 -9.48 -9.66 18.08
N SER A 158 -9.35 -10.81 18.74
CA SER A 158 -8.09 -11.29 19.35
C SER A 158 -6.95 -11.52 18.36
N ARG A 159 -7.26 -11.68 17.07
CA ARG A 159 -6.27 -11.90 15.99
C ARG A 159 -5.96 -10.64 15.17
N THR A 160 -6.18 -9.45 15.73
CA THR A 160 -5.80 -8.20 15.06
C THR A 160 -4.28 -8.11 14.92
N ARG A 161 -3.78 -7.95 13.69
CA ARG A 161 -2.34 -7.83 13.39
C ARG A 161 -1.89 -6.38 13.54
N LEU A 162 -0.64 -6.17 13.97
CA LEU A 162 -0.02 -4.84 14.06
C LEU A 162 -0.05 -4.10 12.72
N SER A 163 0.26 -4.79 11.62
CA SER A 163 0.20 -4.21 10.28
C SER A 163 -1.20 -3.70 9.92
N GLN A 164 -2.26 -4.37 10.35
CA GLN A 164 -3.64 -3.92 10.12
C GLN A 164 -3.96 -2.65 10.93
N ILE A 165 -3.49 -2.56 12.18
CA ILE A 165 -3.71 -1.36 13.01
C ILE A 165 -3.02 -0.15 12.36
N LEU A 166 -1.77 -0.31 11.94
CA LEU A 166 -0.99 0.76 11.31
C LEU A 166 -1.58 1.16 9.96
N ASP A 167 -1.93 0.19 9.10
CA ASP A 167 -2.56 0.44 7.80
C ASP A 167 -3.90 1.17 7.98
N MET A 168 -4.73 0.77 8.95
CA MET A 168 -5.98 1.48 9.23
C MET A 168 -5.77 2.89 9.79
N TYR A 169 -4.85 3.09 10.74
CA TYR A 169 -4.61 4.40 11.37
C TYR A 169 -4.02 5.42 10.39
N TYR A 170 -3.09 4.98 9.55
CA TYR A 170 -2.54 5.74 8.43
C TYR A 170 -3.34 5.49 7.13
N SER A 171 -4.67 5.44 7.24
CA SER A 171 -5.57 5.46 6.08
C SER A 171 -6.58 6.60 6.16
N PRO A 172 -7.16 7.03 5.03
CA PRO A 172 -8.30 7.94 5.01
C PRO A 172 -9.53 7.39 5.76
N ARG A 173 -9.69 6.05 5.79
CA ARG A 173 -10.82 5.34 6.43
C ARG A 173 -10.77 5.47 7.96
N GLY A 174 -9.60 5.24 8.54
CA GLY A 174 -9.40 5.08 9.98
C GLY A 174 -9.65 3.66 10.47
N VAL A 175 -9.48 3.47 11.78
CA VAL A 175 -9.59 2.16 12.44
C VAL A 175 -11.01 1.61 12.36
N SER A 176 -11.15 0.37 11.89
CA SER A 176 -12.46 -0.28 11.65
C SER A 176 -13.33 -0.37 12.91
N TYR A 177 -12.71 -0.47 14.09
CA TYR A 177 -13.41 -0.47 15.39
C TYR A 177 -13.93 0.91 15.80
N ASN A 178 -13.27 1.98 15.33
CA ASN A 178 -13.66 3.36 15.55
C ASN A 178 -12.99 4.28 14.51
N VAL A 179 -13.76 4.67 13.48
CA VAL A 179 -13.28 5.43 12.31
C VAL A 179 -12.75 6.84 12.65
N SER A 180 -12.95 7.31 13.89
CA SER A 180 -12.39 8.58 14.35
C SER A 180 -10.90 8.50 14.67
N TYR A 181 -10.36 7.29 14.92
CA TYR A 181 -8.93 7.07 15.13
C TYR A 181 -8.23 6.97 13.78
N LYS A 182 -7.59 8.08 13.39
CA LYS A 182 -6.76 8.19 12.17
C LYS A 182 -5.82 9.38 12.25
N ALA A 183 -4.70 9.30 11.54
CA ALA A 183 -3.63 10.28 11.59
C ALA A 183 -4.06 11.72 11.24
N CYS A 184 -4.95 11.93 10.27
CA CYS A 184 -5.45 13.29 9.96
C CYS A 184 -6.33 13.92 11.07
N LYS A 185 -6.78 13.14 12.05
CA LYS A 185 -7.50 13.64 13.24
C LYS A 185 -6.62 13.73 14.49
N ARG A 186 -5.30 13.56 14.32
CA ARG A 186 -4.30 13.53 15.41
C ARG A 186 -4.41 14.72 16.35
N ARG A 187 -4.60 15.95 15.85
CA ARG A 187 -4.72 17.15 16.69
C ARG A 187 -5.80 17.03 17.77
N GLY A 188 -6.99 16.53 17.42
CA GLY A 188 -8.08 16.34 18.38
C GLY A 188 -7.77 15.23 19.38
N LEU A 189 -7.28 14.10 18.88
CA LEU A 189 -6.93 12.93 19.70
C LEU A 189 -5.78 13.21 20.67
N ALA A 190 -4.82 14.05 20.27
CA ALA A 190 -3.68 14.45 21.09
C ALA A 190 -4.11 15.36 22.25
N LYS A 191 -5.07 16.27 22.05
CA LYS A 191 -5.62 17.11 23.13
C LYS A 191 -6.15 16.27 24.28
N GLU A 192 -6.95 15.24 23.95
CA GLU A 192 -7.48 14.29 24.93
C GLU A 192 -6.38 13.57 25.73
N GLN A 193 -5.19 13.36 25.15
CA GLN A 193 -4.07 12.74 25.88
C GLN A 193 -3.37 13.71 26.84
N PHE A 194 -3.38 15.01 26.57
CA PHE A 194 -2.59 16.01 27.28
C PHE A 194 -3.42 16.93 28.19
N ASP A 195 -4.68 16.57 28.48
CA ASP A 195 -5.57 17.35 29.35
C ASP A 195 -5.03 17.52 30.79
N ASP A 196 -4.29 16.54 31.32
CA ASP A 196 -3.63 16.62 32.63
C ASP A 196 -2.13 16.91 32.50
N SER A 197 -1.79 18.20 32.47
CA SER A 197 -0.39 18.66 32.38
C SER A 197 0.44 18.29 33.61
N ASN A 198 -0.17 18.18 34.80
CA ASN A 198 0.54 17.80 36.03
C ASN A 198 0.93 16.33 36.00
N PHE A 199 0.06 15.47 35.46
CA PHE A 199 0.40 14.07 35.24
C PHE A 199 1.60 13.94 34.29
N LEU A 200 1.60 14.66 33.16
CA LEU A 200 2.73 14.64 32.21
C LEU A 200 4.03 15.14 32.86
N LYS A 201 4.01 16.27 33.58
CA LYS A 201 5.17 16.76 34.34
C LYS A 201 5.68 15.72 35.33
N GLY A 202 4.76 15.02 36.01
CA GLY A 202 5.09 13.94 36.92
C GLY A 202 5.81 12.77 36.25
N GLN A 203 5.33 12.33 35.07
CA GLN A 203 5.97 11.26 34.29
C GLN A 203 7.34 11.68 33.79
N VAL A 204 7.46 12.85 33.15
CA VAL A 204 8.73 13.34 32.57
C VAL A 204 9.80 13.52 33.65
N SER A 205 9.46 14.12 34.80
CA SER A 205 10.40 14.28 35.93
C SER A 205 10.90 12.93 36.43
N ALA A 206 10.00 11.97 36.64
CA ALA A 206 10.37 10.64 37.14
C ALA A 206 11.24 9.88 36.12
N ILE A 207 10.93 9.98 34.84
CA ILE A 207 11.72 9.36 33.76
C ILE A 207 13.09 10.03 33.63
N ALA A 208 13.18 11.36 33.65
CA ALA A 208 14.45 12.08 33.61
C ALA A 208 15.38 11.67 34.77
N LYS A 209 14.85 11.57 35.99
CA LYS A 209 15.58 11.07 37.17
C LYS A 209 16.05 9.63 36.96
N LEU A 210 15.21 8.76 36.39
CA LEU A 210 15.59 7.37 36.06
C LEU A 210 16.69 7.32 34.99
N LEU A 211 16.59 8.13 33.94
CA LEU A 211 17.57 8.20 32.86
C LEU A 211 18.94 8.70 33.35
N GLN A 212 18.96 9.63 34.30
CA GLN A 212 20.19 10.06 34.98
C GLN A 212 20.83 8.90 35.75
N GLU A 213 20.03 8.11 36.48
CA GLU A 213 20.53 6.99 37.29
C GLU A 213 21.09 5.82 36.45
N ILE A 214 20.56 5.57 35.26
CA ILE A 214 21.14 4.59 34.32
C ILE A 214 22.37 5.12 33.57
N GLY A 215 22.75 6.38 33.79
CA GLY A 215 23.97 6.98 33.23
C GLY A 215 23.83 7.48 31.80
N LEU A 216 22.62 7.86 31.35
CA LEU A 216 22.44 8.41 30.00
C LEU A 216 23.08 9.80 29.85
N SER A 217 23.13 10.60 30.92
CA SER A 217 23.78 11.91 30.94
C SER A 217 25.15 11.83 31.62
N ASN A 218 26.13 12.53 31.04
CA ASN A 218 27.47 12.69 31.62
C ASN A 218 27.49 13.73 32.76
N GLN A 219 26.39 14.46 32.98
CA GLN A 219 26.26 15.48 34.01
C GLN A 219 25.23 15.07 35.05
N LEU A 220 25.63 15.13 36.32
CA LEU A 220 24.71 14.91 37.45
C LEU A 220 23.99 16.22 37.76
N LEU A 221 22.68 16.24 37.55
CA LEU A 221 21.80 17.35 37.92
C LEU A 221 21.14 17.06 39.27
N PHE A 222 21.01 18.09 40.10
CA PHE A 222 20.25 18.03 41.35
C PHE A 222 18.75 17.83 41.07
N GLU A 223 18.04 17.18 41.99
CA GLU A 223 16.61 16.85 41.86
C GLU A 223 15.75 18.09 41.51
N ASN A 224 15.97 19.20 42.23
CA ASN A 224 15.27 20.46 42.02
C ASN A 224 15.51 21.08 40.63
N THR A 225 16.71 20.92 40.08
CA THR A 225 17.08 21.38 38.74
C THR A 225 16.34 20.58 37.69
N ILE A 226 16.27 19.26 37.85
CA ILE A 226 15.51 18.37 36.96
C ILE A 226 14.02 18.76 36.97
N ASP A 227 13.44 19.04 38.13
CA ASP A 227 12.02 19.44 38.24
C ASP A 227 11.73 20.81 37.62
N ASN A 228 12.67 21.76 37.77
CA ASN A 228 12.57 23.07 37.12
C ASN A 228 12.65 22.95 35.60
N PHE A 229 13.64 22.21 35.07
CA PHE A 229 13.75 21.97 33.63
C PHE A 229 12.57 21.18 33.08
N THR A 230 12.08 20.18 33.81
CA THR A 230 10.87 19.43 33.44
C THR A 230 9.69 20.38 33.24
N SER A 231 9.50 21.32 34.16
CA SER A 231 8.41 22.30 34.04
C SER A 231 8.56 23.13 32.77
N VAL A 232 9.76 23.65 32.48
CA VAL A 232 10.04 24.44 31.27
C VAL A 232 9.86 23.62 29.99
N VAL A 233 10.38 22.38 29.95
CA VAL A 233 10.30 21.47 28.81
C VAL A 233 8.85 21.10 28.51
N VAL A 234 8.10 20.67 29.52
CA VAL A 234 6.70 20.27 29.34
C VAL A 234 5.83 21.47 28.95
N ASP A 235 6.02 22.64 29.58
CA ASP A 235 5.28 23.85 29.20
C ASP A 235 5.62 24.29 27.76
N THR A 236 6.89 24.19 27.35
CA THR A 236 7.31 24.48 25.97
C THR A 236 6.70 23.48 24.99
N PHE A 237 6.67 22.19 25.32
CA PHE A 237 6.03 21.15 24.52
C PHE A 237 4.53 21.43 24.35
N LEU A 238 3.80 21.61 25.46
CA LEU A 238 2.35 21.81 25.44
C LEU A 238 1.93 23.08 24.66
N ASN A 239 2.77 24.11 24.68
CA ASN A 239 2.53 25.34 23.92
C ASN A 239 2.81 25.21 22.41
N ASN A 240 3.56 24.19 21.96
CA ASN A 240 4.09 24.14 20.60
C ASN A 240 3.82 22.84 19.82
N TYR A 241 3.45 21.72 20.46
CA TYR A 241 3.29 20.43 19.78
C TYR A 241 2.26 20.47 18.64
N GLU A 242 1.21 21.28 18.79
CA GLU A 242 0.18 21.48 17.77
C GLU A 242 0.72 22.08 16.45
N LYS A 243 1.84 22.80 16.50
CA LYS A 243 2.50 23.34 15.30
C LYS A 243 3.09 22.23 14.45
N ALA A 244 3.48 21.10 15.05
CA ALA A 244 4.00 19.95 14.32
C ALA A 244 2.94 19.28 13.42
N PHE A 245 1.64 19.56 13.65
CA PHE A 245 0.55 19.02 12.84
C PHE A 245 0.17 19.90 11.64
N GLU A 246 0.73 21.11 11.55
CA GLU A 246 0.41 22.05 10.47
C GLU A 246 0.71 21.41 9.10
N GLY A 247 -0.29 21.42 8.22
CA GLY A 247 -0.22 20.78 6.91
C GLY A 247 -0.63 19.30 6.88
N TYR A 248 -0.73 18.62 8.02
CA TYR A 248 -1.04 17.19 8.12
C TYR A 248 -2.45 16.88 8.63
N ASP A 249 -3.21 17.87 9.09
CA ASP A 249 -4.58 17.70 9.62
C ASP A 249 -5.67 17.57 8.53
N LYS A 250 -5.28 17.49 7.24
CA LYS A 250 -6.23 17.37 6.13
C LYS A 250 -6.58 15.90 5.92
N CYS A 251 -7.84 15.54 6.21
CA CYS A 251 -8.37 14.25 5.82
C CYS A 251 -8.84 14.32 4.36
N ASP A 252 -8.21 13.55 3.48
CA ASP A 252 -8.74 13.31 2.13
C ASP A 252 -10.16 12.73 2.26
N THR A 253 -11.14 13.39 1.67
CA THR A 253 -12.54 12.95 1.73
C THR A 253 -12.86 11.82 0.75
N GLU A 254 -12.02 11.55 -0.26
CA GLU A 254 -12.46 10.79 -1.44
C GLU A 254 -11.35 10.02 -2.18
N ARG A 255 -10.42 9.34 -1.49
CA ARG A 255 -9.62 8.33 -2.19
C ARG A 255 -10.41 7.03 -2.29
N GLN A 256 -11.19 6.95 -3.37
CA GLN A 256 -11.92 5.78 -3.83
C GLN A 256 -10.98 4.57 -3.83
N LEU A 257 -11.26 3.61 -2.94
CA LEU A 257 -10.48 2.38 -2.82
C LEU A 257 -10.48 1.66 -4.17
N TRP A 258 -9.29 1.47 -4.73
CA TRP A 258 -9.09 0.95 -6.09
C TRP A 258 -9.52 -0.51 -6.23
N SER A 259 -10.05 -0.88 -7.40
CA SER A 259 -10.17 -2.29 -7.79
C SER A 259 -8.83 -3.02 -7.63
N SER A 260 -8.86 -4.30 -7.28
CA SER A 260 -7.64 -5.12 -7.30
C SER A 260 -7.26 -5.40 -8.75
N LEU A 261 -6.11 -4.88 -9.19
CA LEU A 261 -5.66 -4.99 -10.58
C LEU A 261 -4.33 -5.72 -10.67
N ASP A 262 -4.05 -6.27 -11.84
CA ASP A 262 -2.70 -6.59 -12.27
C ASP A 262 -2.37 -5.67 -13.45
N VAL A 263 -1.42 -4.77 -13.21
CA VAL A 263 -1.06 -3.69 -14.13
C VAL A 263 0.33 -3.97 -14.68
N ILE A 264 0.44 -4.03 -16.00
CA ILE A 264 1.72 -4.11 -16.72
C ILE A 264 1.96 -2.75 -17.36
N THR A 265 3.03 -2.07 -16.94
CA THR A 265 3.45 -0.80 -17.53
C THR A 265 4.53 -1.04 -18.56
N ILE A 266 4.41 -0.40 -19.72
CA ILE A 266 5.41 -0.42 -20.79
C ILE A 266 5.91 1.01 -20.95
N PHE A 267 7.20 1.24 -20.74
CA PHE A 267 7.81 2.57 -20.89
C PHE A 267 8.64 2.66 -22.16
N ASP A 268 8.42 3.71 -22.94
CA ASP A 268 9.36 4.11 -23.98
C ASP A 268 10.59 4.84 -23.38
N GLU A 269 11.65 4.98 -24.18
CA GLU A 269 12.87 5.69 -23.80
C GLU A 269 12.75 7.23 -23.87
N THR A 270 11.56 7.77 -24.14
CA THR A 270 11.38 9.23 -24.21
C THR A 270 11.21 9.87 -22.83
N TRP A 271 11.03 9.03 -21.80
CA TRP A 271 11.12 9.42 -20.39
C TRP A 271 12.54 9.26 -19.87
N SER A 272 13.06 10.26 -19.16
CA SER A 272 14.30 10.08 -18.42
C SER A 272 14.11 9.08 -17.29
N GLU A 273 15.20 8.42 -16.87
CA GLU A 273 15.19 7.42 -15.78
C GLU A 273 14.53 7.98 -14.51
N TYR A 274 14.82 9.23 -14.16
CA TYR A 274 14.23 9.88 -13.00
C TYR A 274 12.73 10.12 -13.16
N GLU A 275 12.26 10.51 -14.35
CA GLU A 275 10.82 10.67 -14.62
C GLU A 275 10.09 9.33 -14.57
N LEU A 276 10.69 8.26 -15.11
CA LEU A 276 10.16 6.90 -15.04
C LEU A 276 9.99 6.45 -13.59
N LEU A 277 11.03 6.61 -12.77
CA LEU A 277 10.94 6.25 -11.34
C LEU A 277 9.88 7.09 -10.62
N LYS A 278 9.72 8.36 -10.97
CA LYS A 278 8.68 9.23 -10.42
C LYS A 278 7.28 8.77 -10.84
N ILE A 279 7.06 8.42 -12.11
CA ILE A 279 5.80 7.85 -12.60
C ILE A 279 5.48 6.56 -11.83
N ILE A 280 6.43 5.64 -11.72
CA ILE A 280 6.24 4.37 -11.00
C ILE A 280 5.95 4.61 -9.52
N GLY A 281 6.68 5.51 -8.85
CA GLY A 281 6.43 5.84 -7.44
C GLY A 281 5.04 6.40 -7.20
N LEU A 282 4.57 7.27 -8.09
CA LEU A 282 3.20 7.80 -8.02
C LEU A 282 2.16 6.72 -8.34
N LEU A 283 2.38 5.85 -9.33
CA LEU A 283 1.48 4.74 -9.64
C LEU A 283 1.39 3.74 -8.47
N VAL A 284 2.50 3.44 -7.81
CA VAL A 284 2.53 2.58 -6.62
C VAL A 284 1.62 3.13 -5.54
N GLN A 285 1.66 4.46 -5.32
CA GLN A 285 0.83 5.13 -4.33
C GLN A 285 -0.63 5.26 -4.75
N GLU A 286 -0.89 5.61 -6.02
CA GLU A 286 -2.22 5.83 -6.58
C GLU A 286 -2.92 4.54 -7.04
N LEU A 287 -2.28 3.38 -6.98
CA LEU A 287 -2.91 2.09 -7.25
C LEU A 287 -2.88 1.16 -6.05
N ASP A 288 -2.29 1.61 -4.93
CA ASP A 288 -2.10 0.81 -3.71
C ASP A 288 -1.44 -0.53 -4.02
N VAL A 289 -0.24 -0.45 -4.60
CA VAL A 289 0.54 -1.65 -4.92
C VAL A 289 0.94 -2.34 -3.62
N SER A 290 0.34 -3.50 -3.38
CA SER A 290 0.48 -4.27 -2.15
C SER A 290 -0.06 -5.69 -2.33
N TYR A 291 0.24 -6.56 -1.37
CA TYR A 291 -0.37 -7.89 -1.24
C TYR A 291 -1.90 -7.90 -1.38
N TYR A 292 -2.58 -6.91 -0.81
CA TYR A 292 -4.04 -6.84 -0.81
C TYR A 292 -4.62 -6.08 -2.01
N GLY A 293 -3.83 -5.21 -2.62
CA GLY A 293 -4.25 -4.24 -3.62
C GLY A 293 -3.89 -4.64 -5.04
N THR A 294 -3.20 -3.75 -5.74
CA THR A 294 -2.78 -3.92 -7.14
C THR A 294 -1.41 -4.57 -7.22
N HIS A 295 -1.16 -5.39 -8.25
CA HIS A 295 0.19 -5.79 -8.62
C HIS A 295 0.69 -4.97 -9.80
N LEU A 296 1.98 -4.66 -9.80
CA LEU A 296 2.59 -3.83 -10.82
C LEU A 296 3.81 -4.54 -11.40
N GLY A 297 3.88 -4.59 -12.73
CA GLY A 297 5.07 -4.98 -13.48
C GLY A 297 5.49 -3.88 -14.46
N VAL A 298 6.76 -3.90 -14.85
CA VAL A 298 7.38 -2.86 -15.67
C VAL A 298 8.18 -3.52 -16.78
N ILE A 299 7.82 -3.22 -18.02
CA ILE A 299 8.48 -3.69 -19.24
C ILE A 299 9.21 -2.53 -19.90
N TYR A 300 10.41 -2.82 -20.38
CA TYR A 300 11.16 -1.92 -21.22
C TYR A 300 10.63 -1.97 -22.65
N GLY A 301 10.04 -0.86 -23.11
CA GLY A 301 9.27 -0.81 -24.36
C GLY A 301 10.09 -1.08 -25.62
N GLN A 302 11.41 -0.95 -25.57
CA GLN A 302 12.24 -1.20 -26.75
C GLN A 302 12.55 -2.69 -26.97
N SER A 303 13.01 -3.36 -25.91
CA SER A 303 13.45 -4.75 -25.99
C SER A 303 12.31 -5.72 -25.70
N GLY A 304 11.27 -5.27 -25.01
CA GLY A 304 10.24 -6.12 -24.39
C GLY A 304 10.71 -6.80 -23.11
N THR A 305 11.91 -6.52 -22.59
CA THR A 305 12.41 -7.17 -21.37
C THR A 305 11.76 -6.60 -20.11
N TRP A 306 11.50 -7.44 -19.13
CA TRP A 306 11.04 -7.01 -17.80
C TRP A 306 12.12 -6.20 -17.08
N MET A 307 11.82 -4.94 -16.77
CA MET A 307 12.62 -4.11 -15.85
C MET A 307 12.35 -4.51 -14.41
N ALA A 308 11.09 -4.80 -14.12
CA ALA A 308 10.65 -5.41 -12.89
C ALA A 308 9.47 -6.33 -13.18
N ASN A 309 9.54 -7.57 -12.71
CA ASN A 309 8.46 -8.54 -12.85
C ASN A 309 7.21 -8.04 -12.11
N VAL A 310 6.05 -8.57 -12.49
CA VAL A 310 4.80 -8.26 -11.78
C VAL A 310 4.93 -8.68 -10.33
N SER A 311 4.94 -7.70 -9.42
CA SER A 311 5.10 -7.92 -7.98
C SER A 311 4.00 -7.20 -7.18
N GLU A 312 3.71 -7.77 -6.03
CA GLU A 312 2.85 -7.22 -4.97
C GLU A 312 3.65 -6.46 -3.91
N SER A 313 4.98 -6.48 -4.01
CA SER A 313 5.92 -5.87 -3.07
C SER A 313 6.58 -4.64 -3.67
N VAL A 314 6.31 -3.48 -3.07
CA VAL A 314 6.97 -2.21 -3.43
C VAL A 314 8.49 -2.33 -3.30
N LEU A 315 8.98 -3.02 -2.27
CA LEU A 315 10.41 -3.21 -2.05
C LEU A 315 11.06 -4.04 -3.16
N GLU A 316 10.42 -5.14 -3.56
CA GLU A 316 10.93 -6.00 -4.63
C GLU A 316 10.93 -5.25 -5.97
N LEU A 317 9.84 -4.55 -6.27
CA LEU A 317 9.70 -3.74 -7.48
C LEU A 317 10.86 -2.73 -7.62
N PHE A 318 11.10 -1.91 -6.59
CA PHE A 318 12.18 -0.92 -6.63
C PHE A 318 13.57 -1.54 -6.55
N SER A 319 13.73 -2.70 -5.91
CA SER A 319 15.00 -3.44 -5.93
C SER A 319 15.33 -3.94 -7.34
N GLN A 320 14.36 -4.43 -8.10
CA GLN A 320 14.56 -4.90 -9.47
C GLN A 320 14.87 -3.72 -10.40
N LEU A 321 14.11 -2.62 -10.29
CA LEU A 321 14.35 -1.40 -11.06
C LEU A 321 15.76 -0.83 -10.83
N ASN A 322 16.25 -0.82 -9.58
CA ASN A 322 17.59 -0.33 -9.26
C ASN A 322 18.71 -1.20 -9.83
N ASN A 323 18.44 -2.49 -10.08
CA ASN A 323 19.42 -3.43 -10.64
C ASN A 323 19.36 -3.52 -12.18
N PHE A 324 18.37 -2.88 -12.81
CA PHE A 324 18.19 -2.93 -14.24
C PHE A 324 19.09 -1.92 -14.97
N ALA A 325 19.97 -2.41 -15.85
CA ALA A 325 20.85 -1.56 -16.64
C ALA A 325 20.14 -1.10 -17.92
N LEU A 326 19.86 0.20 -18.02
CA LEU A 326 19.25 0.81 -19.21
C LEU A 326 20.27 0.96 -20.35
N THR A 327 20.09 0.22 -21.44
CA THR A 327 20.83 0.43 -22.69
C THR A 327 20.11 1.47 -23.54
N ARG A 328 20.71 2.66 -23.74
CA ARG A 328 20.06 3.76 -24.47
C ARG A 328 19.89 3.47 -25.97
N SER A 329 18.67 3.51 -26.44
CA SER A 329 18.29 3.59 -27.84
C SER A 329 16.84 4.09 -28.06
N SER A 330 16.69 5.08 -28.92
CA SER A 330 15.48 5.90 -29.03
C SER A 330 14.26 5.26 -29.75
N SER A 331 14.02 3.95 -29.63
CA SER A 331 12.89 3.28 -30.31
C SER A 331 11.94 2.59 -29.34
N LEU A 332 10.65 2.61 -29.66
CA LEU A 332 9.63 1.79 -29.01
C LEU A 332 9.34 0.61 -29.94
N SER A 333 9.31 -0.62 -29.41
CA SER A 333 8.78 -1.79 -30.13
C SER A 333 7.67 -2.42 -29.29
N LEU A 334 6.45 -2.03 -29.62
CA LEU A 334 5.27 -2.56 -28.93
C LEU A 334 5.07 -4.04 -29.22
N HIS A 335 5.44 -4.50 -30.40
CA HIS A 335 5.30 -5.91 -30.75
C HIS A 335 6.07 -6.80 -29.75
N ARG A 336 7.34 -6.49 -29.50
CA ARG A 336 8.18 -7.22 -28.52
C ARG A 336 7.64 -7.12 -27.10
N SER A 337 7.16 -5.94 -26.72
CA SER A 337 6.55 -5.74 -25.40
C SER A 337 5.29 -6.59 -25.24
N PHE A 338 4.45 -6.67 -26.27
CA PHE A 338 3.25 -7.51 -26.26
C PHE A 338 3.58 -9.00 -26.34
N GLU A 339 4.67 -9.42 -26.98
CA GLU A 339 5.12 -10.82 -26.91
C GLU A 339 5.45 -11.23 -25.47
N SER A 340 6.17 -10.40 -24.72
CA SER A 340 6.44 -10.64 -23.29
C SER A 340 5.16 -10.69 -22.45
N VAL A 341 4.16 -9.89 -22.79
CA VAL A 341 2.84 -9.93 -22.13
C VAL A 341 2.09 -11.22 -22.47
N VAL A 342 2.15 -11.68 -23.72
CA VAL A 342 1.56 -12.97 -24.14
C VAL A 342 2.21 -14.11 -23.36
N GLU A 343 3.55 -14.12 -23.25
CA GLU A 343 4.28 -15.12 -22.46
C GLU A 343 3.86 -15.09 -20.98
N TYR A 344 3.73 -13.89 -20.40
CA TYR A 344 3.26 -13.73 -19.02
C TYR A 344 1.88 -14.36 -18.81
N PHE A 345 0.91 -14.06 -19.68
CA PHE A 345 -0.43 -14.62 -19.57
C PHE A 345 -0.46 -16.14 -19.76
N GLN A 346 0.39 -16.69 -20.64
CA GLN A 346 0.51 -18.14 -20.82
C GLN A 346 1.03 -18.83 -19.55
N ASN A 347 2.10 -18.29 -18.97
CA ASN A 347 2.68 -18.81 -17.73
C ASN A 347 1.69 -18.70 -16.57
N ARG A 348 0.96 -17.59 -16.51
CA ARG A 348 -0.08 -17.38 -15.50
C ARG A 348 -1.24 -18.35 -15.64
N ASN A 349 -1.77 -18.57 -16.84
CA ASN A 349 -2.85 -19.53 -17.05
C ASN A 349 -2.43 -20.93 -16.60
N TYR A 350 -1.18 -21.32 -16.86
CA TYR A 350 -0.64 -22.58 -16.36
C TYR A 350 -0.60 -22.64 -14.82
N SER A 351 -0.09 -21.60 -14.15
CA SER A 351 -0.03 -21.58 -12.68
C SER A 351 -1.42 -21.53 -12.05
N ASP A 352 -2.30 -20.71 -12.61
CA ASP A 352 -3.65 -20.53 -12.14
C ASP A 352 -4.39 -21.85 -12.25
N CYS A 353 -4.41 -22.50 -13.42
CA CYS A 353 -5.13 -23.77 -13.63
C CYS A 353 -4.69 -24.92 -12.72
N ASN A 354 -3.44 -24.92 -12.27
CA ASN A 354 -2.90 -25.92 -11.34
C ASN A 354 -3.28 -25.64 -9.88
N ASN A 355 -3.51 -24.38 -9.49
CA ASN A 355 -3.93 -24.01 -8.15
C ASN A 355 -5.47 -24.09 -8.01
N ASN A 356 -5.94 -25.02 -7.15
CA ASN A 356 -7.36 -25.35 -7.00
C ASN A 356 -8.13 -24.45 -6.01
N THR A 357 -7.48 -23.57 -5.25
CA THR A 357 -8.12 -22.83 -4.14
C THR A 357 -7.51 -21.45 -3.95
N GLY A 358 -8.35 -20.44 -3.66
CA GLY A 358 -7.89 -19.14 -3.16
C GLY A 358 -7.56 -18.07 -4.20
N ARG A 359 -8.08 -18.17 -5.43
CA ARG A 359 -7.87 -17.13 -6.45
C ARG A 359 -8.73 -15.91 -6.14
N LYS A 360 -8.12 -14.72 -6.17
CA LYS A 360 -8.81 -13.44 -6.05
C LYS A 360 -9.19 -12.89 -7.43
N PRO A 361 -10.45 -12.43 -7.65
CA PRO A 361 -10.82 -11.76 -8.89
C PRO A 361 -10.03 -10.47 -9.07
N ARG A 362 -9.42 -10.25 -10.24
CA ARG A 362 -8.59 -9.06 -10.52
C ARG A 362 -8.91 -8.45 -11.88
N GLY A 363 -8.72 -7.15 -12.07
CA GLY A 363 -8.75 -6.56 -13.41
C GLY A 363 -7.37 -6.67 -14.06
N PHE A 364 -7.29 -6.85 -15.38
CA PHE A 364 -6.02 -6.82 -16.10
C PHE A 364 -5.89 -5.54 -16.93
N VAL A 365 -4.78 -4.83 -16.77
CA VAL A 365 -4.54 -3.60 -17.52
C VAL A 365 -3.12 -3.52 -18.02
N ILE A 366 -2.96 -3.13 -19.28
CA ILE A 366 -1.67 -2.78 -19.88
C ILE A 366 -1.65 -1.27 -20.08
N VAL A 367 -0.67 -0.60 -19.48
CA VAL A 367 -0.48 0.85 -19.62
C VAL A 367 0.79 1.12 -20.42
N VAL A 368 0.65 1.78 -21.57
CA VAL A 368 1.76 2.12 -22.45
C VAL A 368 2.07 3.60 -22.30
N PHE A 369 3.24 3.92 -21.73
CA PHE A 369 3.77 5.27 -21.65
C PHE A 369 4.66 5.55 -22.85
N ALA A 370 4.09 6.20 -23.87
CA ALA A 370 4.76 6.52 -25.12
C ALA A 370 4.68 8.02 -25.43
N LYS A 371 5.51 8.86 -24.75
CA LYS A 371 5.37 10.33 -24.77
C LYS A 371 5.61 10.88 -26.17
N SER A 372 6.72 10.54 -26.82
CA SER A 372 7.04 11.02 -28.17
C SER A 372 7.55 9.95 -29.13
N SER A 373 7.51 8.66 -28.75
CA SER A 373 7.86 7.59 -29.68
C SER A 373 6.86 7.49 -30.83
N LEU A 374 7.38 7.23 -32.02
CA LEU A 374 6.61 6.91 -33.22
C LEU A 374 6.66 5.40 -33.45
N LEU A 375 5.51 4.82 -33.79
CA LEU A 375 5.43 3.43 -34.24
C LEU A 375 5.67 3.38 -35.74
N THR A 376 6.55 2.49 -36.19
CA THR A 376 6.70 2.21 -37.62
C THR A 376 5.50 1.41 -38.12
N ASP A 377 5.19 1.47 -39.41
CA ASP A 377 4.08 0.69 -40.01
C ASP A 377 4.26 -0.83 -39.77
N GLU A 378 5.51 -1.29 -39.76
CA GLU A 378 5.83 -2.68 -39.46
C GLU A 378 5.54 -3.02 -38.00
N ASP A 379 6.02 -2.21 -37.04
CA ASP A 379 5.76 -2.45 -35.62
C ASP A 379 4.26 -2.35 -35.31
N LEU A 380 3.54 -1.43 -35.96
CA LEU A 380 2.08 -1.30 -35.84
C LEU A 380 1.37 -2.58 -36.29
N ARG A 381 1.73 -3.12 -37.46
CA ARG A 381 1.13 -4.35 -38.00
C ARG A 381 1.37 -5.55 -37.09
N TRP A 382 2.60 -5.73 -36.61
CA TRP A 382 2.95 -6.83 -35.71
C TRP A 382 2.36 -6.66 -34.32
N SER A 383 2.30 -5.43 -33.81
CA SER A 383 1.64 -5.10 -32.55
C SER A 383 0.14 -5.42 -32.60
N GLN A 384 -0.53 -5.14 -33.72
CA GLN A 384 -1.93 -5.52 -33.90
C GLN A 384 -2.13 -7.04 -33.83
N LEU A 385 -1.21 -7.83 -34.40
CA LEU A 385 -1.27 -9.30 -34.35
C LEU A 385 -1.05 -9.83 -32.92
N SER A 386 -0.06 -9.30 -32.19
CA SER A 386 0.15 -9.65 -30.79
C SER A 386 -1.04 -9.23 -29.93
N LEU A 387 -1.59 -8.04 -30.15
CA LEU A 387 -2.76 -7.54 -29.43
C LEU A 387 -4.00 -8.41 -29.70
N ASN A 388 -4.25 -8.81 -30.94
CA ASN A 388 -5.32 -9.74 -31.27
C ASN A 388 -5.15 -11.08 -30.55
N THR A 389 -3.91 -11.54 -30.38
CA THR A 389 -3.59 -12.76 -29.61
C THR A 389 -3.90 -12.58 -28.12
N ILE A 390 -3.53 -11.44 -27.54
CA ILE A 390 -3.88 -11.08 -26.16
C ILE A 390 -5.40 -11.04 -26.02
N LYS A 391 -6.13 -10.29 -26.85
CA LYS A 391 -7.59 -10.14 -26.75
C LYS A 391 -8.36 -11.42 -27.07
N ALA A 392 -7.83 -12.31 -27.91
CA ALA A 392 -8.44 -13.60 -28.17
C ALA A 392 -8.37 -14.54 -26.95
N SER A 393 -7.32 -14.40 -26.14
CA SER A 393 -7.10 -15.19 -24.91
C SER A 393 -7.66 -14.52 -23.65
N HIS A 394 -7.58 -13.20 -23.56
CA HIS A 394 -7.99 -12.40 -22.41
C HIS A 394 -8.74 -11.16 -22.91
N PRO A 395 -9.98 -11.31 -23.42
CA PRO A 395 -10.78 -10.21 -23.97
C PRO A 395 -11.09 -9.11 -22.95
N GLU A 396 -10.97 -9.40 -21.66
CA GLU A 396 -11.16 -8.48 -20.54
C GLU A 396 -9.96 -7.55 -20.28
N VAL A 397 -8.78 -7.82 -20.86
CA VAL A 397 -7.59 -6.97 -20.70
C VAL A 397 -7.90 -5.60 -21.28
N LYS A 398 -7.73 -4.54 -20.49
CA LYS A 398 -7.88 -3.15 -20.96
C LYS A 398 -6.51 -2.57 -21.31
N LEU A 399 -6.46 -1.77 -22.37
CA LEU A 399 -5.26 -1.04 -22.74
C LEU A 399 -5.45 0.45 -22.50
N VAL A 400 -4.44 1.08 -21.88
CA VAL A 400 -4.37 2.52 -21.67
C VAL A 400 -3.09 3.02 -22.33
N TYR A 401 -3.22 3.78 -23.40
CA TYR A 401 -2.11 4.41 -24.10
C TYR A 401 -1.97 5.85 -23.62
N VAL A 402 -0.80 6.22 -23.11
CA VAL A 402 -0.45 7.58 -22.71
C VAL A 402 0.54 8.13 -23.74
N THR A 403 0.10 9.08 -24.57
CA THR A 403 0.90 9.58 -25.68
C THR A 403 0.68 11.06 -25.95
N SER A 404 1.57 11.72 -26.69
CA SER A 404 1.36 13.10 -27.11
C SER A 404 0.24 13.22 -28.15
N ASP A 405 -0.41 14.39 -28.21
CA ASP A 405 -1.45 14.68 -29.19
C ASP A 405 -1.00 14.38 -30.63
N HIS A 406 0.24 14.77 -30.96
CA HIS A 406 0.82 14.63 -32.29
C HIS A 406 1.03 13.17 -32.73
N ASN A 407 1.26 12.26 -31.79
CA ASN A 407 1.56 10.85 -32.08
C ASN A 407 0.39 9.91 -31.80
N SER A 408 -0.76 10.45 -31.40
CA SER A 408 -1.93 9.66 -30.95
C SER A 408 -2.56 8.78 -32.04
N ALA A 409 -2.45 9.15 -33.32
CA ALA A 409 -3.13 8.47 -34.42
C ALA A 409 -2.81 6.97 -34.51
N SER A 410 -1.53 6.57 -34.39
CA SER A 410 -1.16 5.15 -34.46
C SER A 410 -1.72 4.35 -33.28
N PHE A 411 -1.77 4.94 -32.08
CA PHE A 411 -2.34 4.29 -30.90
C PHE A 411 -3.88 4.22 -30.95
N GLU A 412 -4.53 5.20 -31.56
CA GLU A 412 -5.99 5.16 -31.82
C GLU A 412 -6.38 3.99 -32.73
N THR A 413 -5.52 3.61 -33.68
CA THR A 413 -5.78 2.42 -34.52
C THR A 413 -5.68 1.09 -33.77
N LEU A 414 -4.86 1.04 -32.70
CA LEU A 414 -4.71 -0.14 -31.86
C LEU A 414 -5.82 -0.24 -30.80
N ALA A 415 -6.34 0.89 -30.34
CA ALA A 415 -7.34 0.94 -29.29
C ALA A 415 -8.70 0.41 -29.77
N ASN A 416 -9.27 -0.56 -29.06
CA ASN A 416 -10.61 -1.07 -29.32
C ASN A 416 -11.64 -0.47 -28.34
N SER A 417 -12.58 0.30 -28.89
CA SER A 417 -13.64 0.96 -28.13
C SER A 417 -14.59 -0.03 -27.43
N TYR A 418 -14.79 -1.23 -27.97
CA TYR A 418 -15.65 -2.26 -27.37
C TYR A 418 -15.04 -2.93 -26.15
N SER A 419 -13.72 -3.00 -26.05
CA SER A 419 -13.04 -3.45 -24.83
C SER A 419 -12.80 -2.32 -23.82
N GLY A 420 -13.22 -1.09 -24.15
CA GLY A 420 -13.01 0.08 -23.32
C GLY A 420 -11.54 0.48 -23.22
N ASP A 421 -10.77 0.27 -24.29
CA ASP A 421 -9.38 0.75 -24.37
C ASP A 421 -9.37 2.28 -24.48
N ILE A 422 -8.35 2.92 -23.93
CA ILE A 422 -8.29 4.37 -23.74
C ILE A 422 -6.99 4.91 -24.32
N VAL A 423 -7.08 5.98 -25.10
CA VAL A 423 -5.93 6.78 -25.52
C VAL A 423 -6.00 8.11 -24.76
N LEU A 424 -5.10 8.27 -23.79
CA LEU A 424 -4.90 9.50 -23.04
C LEU A 424 -3.86 10.34 -23.77
N LYS A 425 -4.31 11.48 -24.29
CA LYS A 425 -3.43 12.43 -24.95
C LYS A 425 -2.89 13.41 -23.92
N THR A 426 -1.58 13.41 -23.71
CA THR A 426 -0.91 14.30 -22.77
C THR A 426 -0.26 15.46 -23.49
N THR A 427 -0.62 16.67 -23.07
CA THR A 427 0.08 17.92 -23.43
C THR A 427 1.02 18.38 -22.32
N VAL A 428 1.06 17.66 -21.18
CA VAL A 428 1.49 18.24 -19.91
C VAL A 428 2.86 17.69 -19.51
N ASN A 429 3.79 18.61 -19.24
CA ASN A 429 5.05 18.32 -18.54
C ASN A 429 4.83 17.90 -17.07
N ASP A 430 3.59 17.79 -16.61
CA ASP A 430 3.23 17.43 -15.24
C ASP A 430 2.84 15.95 -15.12
N ILE A 431 3.81 15.18 -14.65
CA ILE A 431 3.69 13.75 -14.39
C ILE A 431 2.57 13.43 -13.38
N GLU A 432 2.32 14.31 -12.40
CA GLU A 432 1.33 14.05 -11.35
C GLU A 432 -0.10 14.05 -11.91
N SER A 433 -0.41 15.01 -12.79
CA SER A 433 -1.69 15.05 -13.51
C SER A 433 -1.89 13.81 -14.38
N VAL A 434 -0.85 13.37 -15.11
CA VAL A 434 -0.92 12.18 -15.98
C VAL A 434 -1.21 10.93 -15.16
N VAL A 435 -0.46 10.71 -14.07
CA VAL A 435 -0.65 9.54 -13.20
C VAL A 435 -2.02 9.58 -12.52
N THR A 436 -2.49 10.75 -12.10
CA THR A 436 -3.83 10.92 -11.51
C THR A 436 -4.93 10.56 -12.51
N GLU A 437 -4.81 10.98 -13.77
CA GLU A 437 -5.79 10.66 -14.81
C GLU A 437 -5.81 9.16 -15.13
N VAL A 438 -4.62 8.55 -15.30
CA VAL A 438 -4.48 7.10 -15.47
C VAL A 438 -5.18 6.38 -14.32
N SER A 439 -4.83 6.72 -13.07
CA SER A 439 -5.36 6.07 -11.87
C SER A 439 -6.89 6.20 -11.75
N LYS A 440 -7.47 7.34 -12.13
CA LYS A 440 -8.94 7.53 -12.21
C LYS A 440 -9.59 6.59 -13.22
N LYS A 441 -8.96 6.34 -14.37
CA LYS A 441 -9.47 5.37 -15.36
C LYS A 441 -9.35 3.94 -14.84
N LEU A 442 -8.24 3.62 -14.18
CA LEU A 442 -7.98 2.29 -13.62
C LEU A 442 -8.92 1.94 -12.45
N ALA A 443 -9.34 2.92 -11.66
CA ALA A 443 -10.20 2.72 -10.50
C ALA A 443 -11.54 2.02 -10.80
N ASN A 444 -12.04 2.13 -12.04
CA ASN A 444 -13.32 1.56 -12.47
C ASN A 444 -13.19 0.26 -13.27
N VAL A 445 -11.99 -0.31 -13.36
CA VAL A 445 -11.79 -1.58 -14.06
C VAL A 445 -12.37 -2.72 -13.20
N PRO A 446 -13.32 -3.52 -13.74
CA PRO A 446 -13.93 -4.60 -12.99
C PRO A 446 -12.98 -5.81 -12.84
N GLY A 447 -13.20 -6.60 -11.80
CA GLY A 447 -12.50 -7.88 -11.63
C GLY A 447 -13.07 -8.96 -12.55
N HIS A 448 -12.20 -9.75 -13.19
CA HIS A 448 -12.65 -10.88 -13.99
C HIS A 448 -12.97 -12.09 -13.09
N ILE A 449 -14.03 -12.82 -13.45
CA ILE A 449 -14.51 -14.01 -12.71
C ILE A 449 -14.62 -15.26 -13.59
N ILE A 450 -13.88 -15.28 -14.71
CA ILE A 450 -13.85 -16.35 -15.70
C ILE A 450 -12.41 -16.69 -16.05
N ASP A 451 -12.15 -17.99 -16.25
CA ASP A 451 -10.93 -18.51 -16.85
C ASP A 451 -11.29 -19.80 -17.62
N ILE A 452 -11.55 -19.67 -18.92
CA ILE A 452 -12.05 -20.78 -19.76
C ILE A 452 -10.90 -21.70 -20.19
N TYR A 453 -9.64 -21.28 -20.03
CA TYR A 453 -8.48 -22.03 -20.51
C TYR A 453 -8.08 -23.16 -19.58
N CYS A 454 -8.59 -23.15 -18.34
CA CYS A 454 -8.51 -24.32 -17.49
C CYS A 454 -9.41 -25.43 -18.05
N SER A 455 -8.89 -26.66 -18.10
CA SER A 455 -9.65 -27.87 -18.46
C SER A 455 -10.68 -28.29 -17.40
N LYS A 456 -11.42 -27.31 -16.87
CA LYS A 456 -12.46 -27.42 -15.84
C LYS A 456 -13.69 -26.72 -16.39
N TRP A 457 -14.89 -27.16 -15.98
CA TRP A 457 -16.16 -26.54 -16.37
C TRP A 457 -16.66 -25.51 -15.33
N HIS A 458 -15.83 -25.26 -14.31
CA HIS A 458 -16.12 -24.32 -13.24
C HIS A 458 -14.83 -23.73 -12.66
N ILE A 459 -14.95 -22.52 -12.10
CA ILE A 459 -13.93 -21.85 -11.32
C ILE A 459 -14.52 -21.38 -9.99
N ALA A 460 -13.72 -21.44 -8.93
CA ALA A 460 -14.05 -20.92 -7.62
C ALA A 460 -13.02 -19.85 -7.25
N MET A 461 -13.51 -18.66 -6.93
CA MET A 461 -12.71 -17.53 -6.47
C MET A 461 -13.17 -17.10 -5.08
N GLU A 462 -12.23 -16.54 -4.32
CA GLU A 462 -12.46 -15.98 -2.99
C GLU A 462 -12.08 -14.51 -2.99
N ASP A 463 -12.91 -13.67 -2.40
CA ASP A 463 -12.63 -12.24 -2.27
C ASP A 463 -13.06 -11.70 -0.91
N TYR A 464 -12.43 -10.61 -0.49
CA TYR A 464 -12.63 -9.93 0.78
C TYR A 464 -13.08 -8.49 0.51
N ILE A 465 -14.38 -8.27 0.59
CA ILE A 465 -15.00 -7.01 0.19
C ILE A 465 -14.91 -6.01 1.32
N THR A 466 -14.45 -4.81 1.00
CA THR A 466 -14.31 -3.72 1.96
C THR A 466 -15.61 -2.92 2.04
N PRO A 467 -16.16 -2.64 3.24
CA PRO A 467 -17.34 -1.79 3.37
C PRO A 467 -17.12 -0.40 2.76
N TYR A 468 -18.18 0.20 2.21
CA TYR A 468 -18.17 1.50 1.50
C TYR A 468 -17.40 1.53 0.18
N LYS A 469 -16.87 0.39 -0.28
CA LYS A 469 -16.30 0.22 -1.61
C LYS A 469 -17.29 -0.54 -2.48
N ASN A 470 -17.60 0.02 -3.65
CA ASN A 470 -18.33 -0.72 -4.68
C ASN A 470 -17.33 -1.63 -5.39
N THR A 471 -17.50 -2.95 -5.22
CA THR A 471 -16.73 -3.93 -5.97
C THR A 471 -17.54 -4.38 -7.17
N VAL A 472 -16.94 -4.35 -8.36
CA VAL A 472 -17.59 -4.74 -9.61
C VAL A 472 -16.80 -5.87 -10.25
N TYR A 473 -17.50 -6.92 -10.65
CA TYR A 473 -16.97 -8.00 -11.46
C TYR A 473 -17.60 -7.98 -12.84
N GLU A 474 -16.91 -8.50 -13.85
CA GLU A 474 -17.40 -8.49 -15.23
C GLU A 474 -17.14 -9.82 -15.93
N ILE A 475 -18.08 -10.18 -16.81
CA ILE A 475 -17.94 -11.20 -17.84
C ILE A 475 -17.99 -10.49 -19.19
N SER A 476 -16.89 -10.58 -19.95
CA SER A 476 -16.78 -9.99 -21.28
C SER A 476 -17.76 -10.62 -22.28
N HIS A 477 -18.30 -9.79 -23.17
CA HIS A 477 -19.18 -10.21 -24.27
C HIS A 477 -18.55 -11.32 -25.14
N GLU A 478 -17.23 -11.30 -25.32
CA GLU A 478 -16.50 -12.33 -26.09
C GLU A 478 -16.63 -13.73 -25.47
N PHE A 479 -16.79 -13.81 -24.15
CA PHE A 479 -17.08 -15.07 -23.48
C PHE A 479 -18.56 -15.45 -23.60
N ILE A 480 -19.48 -14.50 -23.36
CA ILE A 480 -20.94 -14.73 -23.46
C ILE A 480 -21.34 -15.29 -24.84
N LYS A 481 -20.69 -14.85 -25.92
CA LYS A 481 -20.91 -15.38 -27.28
C LYS A 481 -20.61 -16.88 -27.43
N ARG A 482 -19.73 -17.43 -26.60
CA ARG A 482 -19.16 -18.79 -26.76
C ARG A 482 -19.82 -19.82 -25.85
N ALA A 483 -20.43 -19.39 -24.74
CA ALA A 483 -20.97 -20.28 -23.73
C ALA A 483 -22.08 -19.64 -22.89
N ASN A 484 -22.85 -20.49 -22.21
CA ASN A 484 -23.78 -20.04 -21.18
C ASN A 484 -23.11 -20.06 -19.81
N PHE A 485 -23.17 -18.95 -19.07
CA PHE A 485 -22.54 -18.77 -17.77
C PHE A 485 -23.54 -18.68 -16.63
N PHE A 486 -23.25 -19.37 -15.55
CA PHE A 486 -23.99 -19.32 -14.29
C PHE A 486 -23.04 -18.86 -13.18
N VAL A 487 -23.40 -17.77 -12.51
CA VAL A 487 -22.59 -17.16 -11.45
C VAL A 487 -23.32 -17.29 -10.13
N LYS A 488 -22.60 -17.78 -9.12
CA LYS A 488 -23.10 -18.01 -7.77
C LYS A 488 -22.24 -17.26 -6.76
N PHE A 489 -22.88 -16.44 -5.94
CA PHE A 489 -22.24 -15.74 -4.82
C PHE A 489 -22.67 -16.39 -3.51
N LYS A 490 -21.70 -16.71 -2.65
CA LYS A 490 -21.92 -17.32 -1.33
C LYS A 490 -21.29 -16.45 -0.23
N GLY A 491 -22.08 -16.11 0.78
CA GLY A 491 -21.61 -15.48 2.02
C GLY A 491 -21.07 -16.50 3.02
N HIS A 492 -20.29 -16.01 4.00
CA HIS A 492 -19.69 -16.82 5.07
C HIS A 492 -19.95 -16.27 6.48
N ASN A 493 -21.06 -15.57 6.71
CA ASN A 493 -21.43 -15.03 8.04
C ASN A 493 -20.45 -13.96 8.58
N TYR A 494 -19.76 -13.27 7.65
CA TYR A 494 -18.92 -12.09 7.96
C TYR A 494 -19.77 -10.81 7.96
N GLY A 495 -20.97 -10.90 7.40
CA GLY A 495 -21.91 -9.81 7.27
C GLY A 495 -22.91 -10.07 6.13
N ASP A 496 -23.69 -9.05 5.83
CA ASP A 496 -24.70 -9.06 4.77
C ASP A 496 -24.27 -8.14 3.63
N PHE A 497 -24.67 -8.48 2.40
CA PHE A 497 -24.38 -7.66 1.22
C PHE A 497 -25.42 -7.90 0.12
N THR A 498 -25.57 -6.93 -0.79
CA THR A 498 -26.47 -7.03 -1.95
C THR A 498 -25.63 -7.18 -3.22
N VAL A 499 -25.92 -8.22 -4.01
CA VAL A 499 -25.32 -8.45 -5.33
C VAL A 499 -26.32 -8.06 -6.39
N CYS A 500 -25.90 -7.25 -7.36
CA CYS A 500 -26.74 -6.88 -8.48
C CYS A 500 -26.07 -7.23 -9.81
N ALA A 501 -26.86 -7.81 -10.72
CA ALA A 501 -26.46 -8.12 -12.08
C ALA A 501 -27.12 -7.13 -13.06
N GLN A 502 -26.35 -6.69 -14.05
CA GLN A 502 -26.81 -5.78 -15.11
C GLN A 502 -25.97 -5.95 -16.38
N ASP A 503 -26.50 -5.50 -17.52
CA ASP A 503 -25.72 -5.23 -18.72
C ASP A 503 -24.88 -3.97 -18.49
N SER A 504 -23.61 -3.95 -18.91
CA SER A 504 -22.77 -2.76 -18.84
C SER A 504 -23.34 -1.57 -19.62
N ASN A 505 -24.11 -1.85 -20.68
CA ASN A 505 -24.65 -0.86 -21.60
C ASN A 505 -26.10 -0.48 -21.29
N ASN A 506 -26.80 -1.28 -20.48
CA ASN A 506 -28.24 -1.15 -20.24
C ASN A 506 -28.53 -1.03 -18.73
N GLY A 507 -29.42 -0.13 -18.34
CA GLY A 507 -29.64 0.22 -16.92
C GLY A 507 -30.48 -0.77 -16.11
N ASP A 508 -31.02 -1.83 -16.72
CA ASP A 508 -31.89 -2.78 -16.03
C ASP A 508 -31.08 -3.67 -15.08
N LYS A 509 -31.32 -3.46 -13.78
CA LYS A 509 -30.51 -4.01 -12.69
C LYS A 509 -31.34 -4.95 -11.82
N THR A 510 -30.91 -6.20 -11.70
CA THR A 510 -31.53 -7.19 -10.82
C THR A 510 -30.67 -7.42 -9.59
N CYS A 511 -31.19 -7.11 -8.40
CA CYS A 511 -30.48 -7.22 -7.14
C CYS A 511 -31.01 -8.37 -6.26
N LYS A 512 -30.10 -9.10 -5.62
CA LYS A 512 -30.41 -10.14 -4.63
C LYS A 512 -29.55 -9.94 -3.38
N ARG A 513 -30.19 -9.91 -2.21
CA ARG A 513 -29.50 -9.78 -0.92
C ARG A 513 -28.98 -11.14 -0.45
N VAL A 514 -27.73 -11.15 0.00
CA VAL A 514 -27.07 -12.29 0.66
C VAL A 514 -27.01 -11.98 2.14
N VAL A 515 -27.60 -12.86 2.95
CA VAL A 515 -27.63 -12.78 4.41
C VAL A 515 -26.90 -14.00 4.96
N ASP A 516 -25.99 -13.79 5.91
CA ASP A 516 -25.21 -14.85 6.56
C ASP A 516 -24.45 -15.77 5.57
N ASN A 517 -24.89 -17.03 5.47
CA ASN A 517 -24.31 -18.09 4.65
C ASN A 517 -25.15 -18.38 3.39
N ASN A 518 -26.12 -17.52 3.09
CA ASN A 518 -26.99 -17.69 1.95
C ASN A 518 -26.23 -17.60 0.63
N VAL A 519 -26.91 -18.07 -0.40
CA VAL A 519 -26.39 -18.17 -1.76
C VAL A 519 -27.36 -17.47 -2.69
N VAL A 520 -26.83 -16.67 -3.62
CA VAL A 520 -27.59 -16.10 -4.72
C VAL A 520 -26.99 -16.54 -6.05
N ASN A 521 -27.85 -16.83 -7.02
CA ASN A 521 -27.47 -17.31 -8.34
C ASN A 521 -27.97 -16.35 -9.43
N PHE A 522 -27.17 -16.22 -10.47
CA PHE A 522 -27.45 -15.45 -11.67
C PHE A 522 -27.08 -16.26 -12.91
N THR A 523 -27.90 -16.17 -13.96
CA THR A 523 -27.55 -16.66 -15.29
C THR A 523 -27.10 -15.46 -16.10
N ALA A 524 -25.83 -15.39 -16.50
CA ALA A 524 -25.28 -14.18 -17.11
C ALA A 524 -25.97 -13.87 -18.45
N ASN A 525 -26.29 -14.91 -19.22
CA ASN A 525 -26.93 -14.79 -20.53
C ASN A 525 -28.35 -14.17 -20.45
N ASP A 526 -29.04 -14.24 -19.32
CA ASP A 526 -30.35 -13.61 -19.13
C ASP A 526 -30.27 -12.08 -19.18
N TYR A 527 -29.10 -11.52 -18.89
CA TYR A 527 -28.85 -10.07 -18.90
C TYR A 527 -28.27 -9.57 -20.22
N CYS A 528 -27.98 -10.48 -21.16
CA CYS A 528 -27.34 -10.15 -22.42
C CYS A 528 -28.24 -10.46 -23.62
N HIS A 529 -29.09 -9.50 -23.98
CA HIS A 529 -30.02 -9.65 -25.09
C HIS A 529 -29.42 -9.25 -26.45
N SER A 530 -28.30 -8.51 -26.45
CA SER A 530 -27.55 -8.16 -27.66
C SER A 530 -26.25 -8.94 -27.74
N TYR A 531 -25.73 -9.17 -28.96
CA TYR A 531 -24.46 -9.88 -29.15
C TYR A 531 -23.23 -9.13 -28.61
N ASN A 532 -23.35 -7.86 -28.21
CA ASN A 532 -22.24 -7.00 -27.78
C ASN A 532 -22.52 -6.39 -26.41
N CYS A 533 -22.70 -7.23 -25.39
CA CYS A 533 -22.95 -6.78 -24.04
C CYS A 533 -22.00 -7.45 -23.03
N ASN A 534 -21.44 -6.68 -22.11
CA ASN A 534 -20.70 -7.22 -20.97
C ASN A 534 -21.67 -7.35 -19.79
N VAL A 535 -21.57 -8.44 -19.03
CA VAL A 535 -22.43 -8.64 -17.85
C VAL A 535 -21.64 -8.27 -16.60
N GLN A 536 -22.14 -7.31 -15.84
CA GLN A 536 -21.49 -6.81 -14.62
C GLN A 536 -22.23 -7.25 -13.36
N PHE A 537 -21.46 -7.60 -12.34
CA PHE A 537 -21.93 -7.92 -11.00
C PHE A 537 -21.38 -6.91 -10.01
N SER A 538 -22.23 -6.01 -9.50
CA SER A 538 -21.85 -5.03 -8.49
C SER A 538 -22.24 -5.50 -7.09
N ILE A 539 -21.34 -5.38 -6.12
CA ILE A 539 -21.64 -5.63 -4.70
C ILE A 539 -21.74 -4.31 -3.95
N SER A 540 -22.81 -4.16 -3.17
CA SER A 540 -23.16 -2.95 -2.42
C SER A 540 -23.87 -3.27 -1.10
N GLU A 541 -24.20 -2.24 -0.30
CA GLU A 541 -24.97 -2.35 0.96
C GLU A 541 -24.37 -3.33 1.97
N ILE A 542 -23.09 -3.12 2.29
CA ILE A 542 -22.27 -4.03 3.08
C ILE A 542 -22.48 -3.75 4.58
N GLN A 543 -22.99 -4.72 5.32
CA GLN A 543 -23.10 -4.69 6.78
C GLN A 543 -22.14 -5.71 7.39
N THR A 544 -21.06 -5.23 7.99
CA THR A 544 -19.97 -6.07 8.52
C THR A 544 -20.17 -6.47 9.99
N ARG A 545 -19.64 -7.63 10.37
CA ARG A 545 -19.59 -8.15 11.74
C ARG A 545 -18.19 -8.13 12.35
N VAL A 546 -17.21 -7.54 11.66
CA VAL A 546 -15.81 -7.38 12.12
C VAL A 546 -15.17 -8.73 12.54
N LYS A 547 -15.16 -9.70 11.62
CA LYS A 547 -14.68 -11.08 11.87
C LYS A 547 -13.46 -11.48 11.04
N CYS A 548 -13.00 -10.62 10.15
CA CYS A 548 -11.98 -10.98 9.17
C CYS A 548 -10.61 -11.16 9.85
N THR A 549 -10.13 -12.41 9.89
CA THR A 549 -8.86 -12.77 10.57
C THR A 549 -7.94 -13.60 9.69
N GLU A 550 -8.39 -14.01 8.51
CA GLU A 550 -7.58 -14.68 7.51
C GLU A 550 -6.40 -13.80 7.07
N LEU A 551 -5.35 -14.44 6.54
CA LEU A 551 -4.17 -13.72 6.06
C LEU A 551 -4.53 -12.72 4.96
N ASP A 552 -5.47 -13.08 4.09
CA ASP A 552 -6.00 -12.28 2.98
C ASP A 552 -6.91 -11.11 3.40
N CYS A 553 -7.30 -11.05 4.68
CA CYS A 553 -8.08 -9.95 5.23
C CYS A 553 -7.21 -8.71 5.46
N ARG A 554 -7.25 -7.71 4.57
CA ARG A 554 -6.60 -6.42 4.85
C ARG A 554 -7.17 -5.75 6.09
N TYR A 555 -8.50 -5.71 6.21
CA TYR A 555 -9.19 -5.05 7.33
C TYR A 555 -10.10 -6.02 8.10
N PRO A 556 -10.19 -5.89 9.44
CA PRO A 556 -11.06 -6.72 10.28
C PRO A 556 -12.54 -6.73 9.85
N ASP A 557 -12.99 -5.66 9.21
CA ASP A 557 -14.37 -5.45 8.81
C ASP A 557 -14.69 -5.84 7.37
N GLN A 558 -13.75 -6.47 6.67
CA GLN A 558 -14.02 -7.05 5.36
C GLN A 558 -14.97 -8.25 5.43
N ILE A 559 -15.77 -8.43 4.37
CA ILE A 559 -16.68 -9.56 4.22
C ILE A 559 -16.08 -10.55 3.23
N ARG A 560 -15.89 -11.79 3.68
CA ARG A 560 -15.48 -12.91 2.83
C ARG A 560 -16.64 -13.36 1.94
N ILE A 561 -16.38 -13.49 0.65
CA ILE A 561 -17.30 -14.06 -0.33
C ILE A 561 -16.60 -15.11 -1.18
N ASN A 562 -17.38 -16.11 -1.62
CA ASN A 562 -16.94 -17.01 -2.67
C ASN A 562 -17.79 -16.83 -3.91
N ILE A 563 -17.12 -16.72 -5.05
CA ILE A 563 -17.72 -16.59 -6.37
C ILE A 563 -17.47 -17.89 -7.11
N PHE A 564 -18.54 -18.54 -7.54
CA PHE A 564 -18.47 -19.73 -8.36
C PHE A 564 -19.03 -19.41 -9.74
N THR A 565 -18.21 -19.62 -10.77
CA THR A 565 -18.64 -19.43 -12.15
C THR A 565 -18.61 -20.78 -12.84
N TYR A 566 -19.74 -21.16 -13.43
CA TYR A 566 -19.94 -22.39 -14.19
C TYR A 566 -20.26 -22.04 -15.63
N TRP A 567 -19.80 -22.86 -16.58
CA TRP A 567 -20.18 -22.66 -17.97
C TRP A 567 -20.54 -23.97 -18.67
N THR A 568 -21.42 -23.84 -19.67
CA THR A 568 -21.79 -24.94 -20.57
C THR A 568 -21.57 -24.47 -22.00
N SER A 569 -20.87 -25.27 -22.80
CA SER A 569 -20.60 -24.93 -24.19
C SER A 569 -21.90 -25.05 -25.01
N SER A 570 -22.31 -23.94 -25.62
CA SER A 570 -23.29 -23.98 -26.70
C SER A 570 -22.55 -24.43 -27.96
N SER A 571 -22.63 -25.72 -28.29
CA SER A 571 -22.14 -26.32 -29.55
C SER A 571 -20.66 -26.09 -29.91
N GLY A 572 -19.81 -27.07 -29.61
CA GLY A 572 -18.61 -27.44 -30.40
C GLY A 572 -17.41 -26.49 -30.50
N SER A 573 -17.43 -25.25 -29.99
CA SER A 573 -16.35 -24.29 -30.25
C SER A 573 -15.33 -24.12 -29.12
N LEU A 574 -15.63 -24.49 -27.87
CA LEU A 574 -14.70 -24.28 -26.74
C LEU A 574 -13.52 -25.26 -26.70
N THR A 575 -13.59 -26.36 -27.44
CA THR A 575 -12.49 -27.35 -27.55
C THR A 575 -11.82 -27.36 -28.93
N GLY A 576 -12.25 -26.49 -29.85
CA GLY A 576 -11.86 -26.52 -31.27
C GLY A 576 -10.54 -25.86 -31.62
N SER A 577 -9.88 -25.18 -30.67
CA SER A 577 -8.57 -24.55 -30.88
C SER A 577 -7.58 -24.84 -29.75
N VAL A 578 -7.76 -25.96 -29.04
CA VAL A 578 -6.74 -26.51 -28.14
C VAL A 578 -6.00 -27.63 -28.89
N THR A 579 -5.40 -27.29 -30.03
CA THR A 579 -4.16 -27.98 -30.38
C THR A 579 -3.12 -27.56 -29.35
N PRO A 580 -2.38 -28.48 -28.70
CA PRO A 580 -1.31 -28.10 -27.81
C PRO A 580 -0.33 -27.23 -28.60
N PHE A 581 -0.20 -25.96 -28.21
CA PHE A 581 0.75 -24.99 -28.77
C PHE A 581 2.22 -25.46 -28.66
N TYR A 582 2.48 -26.63 -28.05
CA TYR A 582 3.76 -27.33 -28.03
C TYR A 582 4.32 -27.71 -29.42
N CYS A 583 3.53 -27.75 -30.49
CA CYS A 583 4.03 -28.16 -31.82
C CYS A 583 4.57 -27.01 -32.70
N ILE A 584 4.24 -25.74 -32.44
CA ILE A 584 4.65 -24.65 -33.35
C ILE A 584 6.04 -24.09 -32.97
N SER A 585 6.41 -24.10 -31.70
CA SER A 585 7.77 -23.73 -31.25
C SER A 585 8.83 -24.77 -31.61
N PHE A 586 8.48 -26.07 -31.71
CA PHE A 586 9.41 -27.10 -32.16
C PHE A 586 9.68 -27.07 -33.68
N LEU A 587 8.72 -26.62 -34.50
CA LEU A 587 8.91 -26.51 -35.96
C LEU A 587 9.72 -25.28 -36.38
N LEU A 588 9.72 -24.21 -35.59
CA LEU A 588 10.60 -23.06 -35.79
C LEU A 588 12.04 -23.35 -35.30
N ALA A 589 12.21 -24.08 -34.19
CA ALA A 589 13.54 -24.51 -33.74
C ALA A 589 14.19 -25.55 -34.67
N ALA A 590 13.40 -26.46 -35.27
CA ALA A 590 13.91 -27.48 -36.18
C ALA A 590 14.35 -26.93 -37.55
N LYS A 591 13.83 -25.78 -38.00
CA LYS A 591 14.27 -25.14 -39.25
C LYS A 591 15.58 -24.38 -39.13
N CYS A 592 15.98 -23.95 -37.93
CA CYS A 592 17.29 -23.35 -37.70
C CYS A 592 18.44 -24.39 -37.62
N PHE A 593 18.14 -25.66 -37.38
CA PHE A 593 19.16 -26.72 -37.28
C PHE A 593 19.56 -27.38 -38.61
N PHE A 594 18.89 -27.04 -39.73
CA PHE A 594 19.20 -27.59 -41.06
C PHE A 594 19.84 -26.59 -42.04
N TYR A 595 20.18 -25.39 -41.58
CA TYR A 595 21.01 -24.43 -42.31
C TYR A 595 22.09 -23.86 -41.38
N CYS A 596 23.07 -24.72 -41.05
CA CYS A 596 24.42 -24.34 -40.65
C CYS A 596 25.39 -25.36 -41.25
#